data_AF-A0A2X0QZ78-F1
#
_entry.id   AF-A0A2X0QZ78-F1
#
_cell.length_a   1.000
_cell.length_b   1.000
_cell.length_c   1.000
_cell.angle_alpha   90.00
_cell.angle_beta   90.00
_cell.angle_gamma   90.00
#
_symmetry.space_group_name_H-M   'P 1'
#
loop_
_entity.id
_entity.type
_entity.pdbx_description
1 polymer ?
#
loop_
_entity_poly.entity_id
_entity_poly.type
_entity_poly.pdbx_seq_one_letter_code
_entity_poly.pdbx_strand_id
1 'polypeptide(L)'
;MAGTFAILIGQDTRSKHKYVRWEMEVAIEKKCRIIGINIDKSRCVVDATCPPIIRNIGAIFVPFSPKIVAYALENYKMQPNDDYHYKDEVYKRLGYT
;
A
#
# COMPACT_ATOMS: atom_id res chain seq x y z
N MET A 1 -12.60 -15.97 -2.46
CA MET A 1 -12.67 -14.51 -2.29
C MET A 1 -11.37 -14.06 -1.66
N ALA A 2 -10.49 -13.41 -2.42
CA ALA A 2 -9.29 -12.79 -1.84
C ALA A 2 -9.72 -11.49 -1.14
N GLY A 3 -9.50 -11.39 0.17
CA GLY A 3 -9.80 -10.19 0.94
C GLY A 3 -8.87 -9.03 0.56
N THR A 4 -9.22 -7.81 0.97
CA THR A 4 -8.32 -6.65 0.86
C THR A 4 -7.72 -6.37 2.23
N PHE A 5 -6.40 -6.31 2.29
CA PHE A 5 -5.63 -5.92 3.46
C PHE A 5 -5.11 -4.50 3.25
N ALA A 6 -5.70 -3.53 3.94
CA ALA A 6 -5.31 -2.13 3.89
C ALA A 6 -4.59 -1.76 5.19
N ILE A 7 -3.37 -1.24 5.09
CA ILE A 7 -2.55 -0.84 6.23
C ILE A 7 -2.25 0.65 6.21
N LEU A 8 -2.40 1.31 7.35
CA LEU A 8 -1.97 2.70 7.55
C LEU A 8 -0.49 2.75 7.97
N ILE A 9 0.33 3.44 7.18
CA ILE A 9 1.77 3.60 7.36
C ILE A 9 2.05 5.03 7.84
N GLY A 10 2.52 5.18 9.07
CA GLY A 10 3.01 6.42 9.66
C GLY A 10 4.48 6.29 10.08
N GLN A 11 5.02 7.34 10.72
CA GLN A 11 6.43 7.41 11.13
C GLN A 11 6.85 6.28 12.09
N ASP A 12 5.94 5.85 12.97
CA ASP A 12 6.18 4.76 13.94
C ASP A 12 5.79 3.36 13.42
N THR A 13 5.27 3.22 12.19
CA THR A 13 4.85 1.92 11.67
C THR A 13 6.04 0.98 11.46
N ARG A 14 7.24 1.53 11.19
CA ARG A 14 8.49 0.76 11.21
C ARG A 14 8.66 0.06 12.55
N SER A 15 8.47 0.75 13.66
CA SER A 15 8.78 0.25 15.01
C SER A 15 7.80 -0.81 15.52
N LYS A 16 6.61 -0.96 14.91
CA LYS A 16 5.54 -1.89 15.36
C LYS A 16 5.60 -3.26 14.68
N HIS A 17 6.77 -3.87 14.66
CA HIS A 17 7.04 -5.12 13.94
C HIS A 17 6.31 -6.37 14.47
N LYS A 18 5.91 -6.41 15.75
CA LYS A 18 5.46 -7.66 16.40
C LYS A 18 4.14 -8.21 15.84
N TYR A 19 3.21 -7.34 15.46
CA TYR A 19 1.88 -7.74 14.97
C TYR A 19 1.73 -7.54 13.47
N VAL A 20 2.28 -6.44 12.94
CA VAL A 20 2.15 -6.07 11.52
C VAL A 20 2.76 -7.12 10.59
N ARG A 21 3.89 -7.72 10.99
CA ARG A 21 4.57 -8.74 10.17
C ARG A 21 3.71 -9.99 9.97
N TRP A 22 3.11 -10.50 11.05
CA TRP A 22 2.28 -11.70 10.99
C TRP A 22 1.05 -11.51 10.11
N GLU A 23 0.36 -10.37 10.27
CA GLU A 23 -0.84 -10.10 9.46
C GLU A 23 -0.51 -9.99 7.97
N MET A 24 0.66 -9.45 7.64
CA MET A 24 1.16 -9.39 6.27
C MET A 24 1.50 -10.76 5.69
N GLU A 25 2.19 -11.61 6.45
CA GLU A 25 2.50 -12.99 6.04
C GLU A 25 1.22 -13.75 5.71
N VAL A 26 0.21 -13.66 6.57
CA VAL A 26 -1.10 -14.29 6.34
C VAL A 26 -1.82 -13.68 5.13
N ALA A 27 -1.76 -12.36 4.92
CA ALA A 27 -2.35 -11.72 3.77
C ALA A 27 -1.70 -12.16 2.45
N ILE A 28 -0.38 -12.32 2.43
CA ILE A 28 0.38 -12.85 1.28
C ILE A 28 0.00 -14.30 1.01
N GLU A 29 -0.02 -15.14 2.05
CA GLU A 29 -0.41 -16.56 1.95
C GLU A 29 -1.83 -16.71 1.38
N LYS A 30 -2.75 -15.86 1.83
CA LYS A 30 -4.14 -15.81 1.34
C LYS A 30 -4.31 -15.11 -0.01
N LYS A 31 -3.23 -14.62 -0.62
CA LYS A 31 -3.23 -13.86 -1.88
C LYS A 31 -4.20 -12.67 -1.82
N CYS A 32 -4.27 -12.01 -0.67
CA CYS A 32 -5.07 -10.82 -0.46
C CYS A 32 -4.51 -9.64 -1.27
N ARG A 33 -5.38 -8.69 -1.59
CA ARG A 33 -4.98 -7.41 -2.17
C ARG A 33 -4.34 -6.56 -1.08
N ILE A 34 -3.09 -6.14 -1.25
CA ILE A 34 -2.36 -5.38 -0.21
C ILE A 34 -2.28 -3.91 -0.60
N ILE A 35 -2.80 -3.03 0.25
CA ILE A 35 -2.83 -1.57 0.06
C ILE A 35 -2.12 -0.90 1.23
N GLY A 36 -0.95 -0.31 0.98
CA GLY A 36 -0.24 0.57 1.91
C GLY A 36 -0.74 2.01 1.78
N ILE A 37 -1.22 2.58 2.88
CA ILE A 37 -1.78 3.94 2.91
C ILE A 37 -0.87 4.81 3.78
N ASN A 38 -0.13 5.70 3.13
CA ASN A 38 0.88 6.54 3.75
C ASN A 38 0.27 7.81 4.38
N ILE A 39 0.32 7.92 5.71
CA ILE A 39 -0.23 9.05 6.48
C ILE A 39 0.56 10.35 6.22
N ASP A 40 1.85 10.24 5.92
CA ASP A 40 2.72 11.37 5.54
C ASP A 40 2.40 11.95 4.15
N LYS A 41 1.39 11.39 3.46
CA LYS A 41 0.97 11.74 2.10
C LYS A 41 2.01 11.41 1.02
N SER A 42 2.99 10.57 1.33
CA SER A 42 3.94 10.06 0.34
C SER A 42 3.22 9.21 -0.71
N ARG A 43 3.48 9.49 -1.98
CA ARG A 43 2.93 8.75 -3.13
C ARG A 43 3.73 7.48 -3.47
N CYS A 44 4.89 7.30 -2.84
CA CYS A 44 5.83 6.22 -3.08
C CYS A 44 6.07 5.40 -1.81
N VAL A 45 6.71 4.24 -1.95
CA VAL A 45 7.27 3.51 -0.82
C VAL A 45 8.29 4.40 -0.12
N VAL A 46 8.09 4.61 1.18
CA VAL A 46 9.06 5.28 2.02
C VAL A 46 9.92 4.20 2.66
N ASP A 47 11.12 4.00 2.14
CA ASP A 47 12.05 2.97 2.62
C ASP A 47 12.33 3.06 4.12
N ALA A 48 12.27 4.27 4.67
CA ALA A 48 12.50 4.51 6.09
C ALA A 48 11.38 3.97 6.98
N THR A 49 10.14 3.86 6.49
CA THR A 49 8.96 3.48 7.29
C THR A 49 8.29 2.19 6.82
N CYS A 50 8.62 1.72 5.61
CA CYS A 50 8.03 0.54 4.99
C CYS A 50 8.73 -0.76 5.44
N PRO A 51 8.00 -1.74 6.00
CA PRO A 51 8.55 -3.04 6.35
C PRO A 51 9.13 -3.77 5.13
N PRO A 52 10.30 -4.41 5.23
CA PRO A 52 10.93 -5.09 4.10
C PRO A 52 10.09 -6.26 3.55
N ILE A 53 9.17 -6.81 4.35
CA ILE A 53 8.31 -7.94 3.96
C ILE A 53 7.26 -7.59 2.90
N ILE A 54 6.93 -6.31 2.75
CA ILE A 54 5.96 -5.85 1.74
C ILE A 54 6.61 -5.17 0.54
N ARG A 55 7.95 -5.20 0.46
CA ARG A 55 8.66 -4.75 -0.72
C ARG A 55 8.67 -5.84 -1.77
N ASN A 56 8.49 -5.46 -3.03
CA ASN A 56 8.48 -6.31 -4.23
C ASN A 56 7.40 -7.39 -4.30
N ILE A 57 6.37 -7.33 -3.46
CA ILE A 57 5.29 -8.35 -3.43
C ILE A 57 4.05 -7.96 -4.26
N GLY A 58 4.09 -6.83 -4.98
CA GLY A 58 2.92 -6.31 -5.72
C GLY A 58 1.89 -5.61 -4.83
N ALA A 59 2.31 -5.09 -3.68
CA ALA A 59 1.51 -4.19 -2.86
C ALA A 59 1.41 -2.82 -3.54
N ILE A 60 0.28 -2.14 -3.34
CA ILE A 60 0.10 -0.78 -3.85
C ILE A 60 0.27 0.24 -2.73
N PHE A 61 1.01 1.31 -2.99
CA PHE A 61 1.21 2.39 -2.02
C PHE A 61 0.52 3.67 -2.49
N VAL A 62 -0.30 4.23 -1.62
CA VAL A 62 -1.08 5.45 -1.88
C VAL A 62 -1.03 6.41 -0.70
N PRO A 63 -1.13 7.72 -0.91
CA PRO A 63 -1.21 8.66 0.20
C PRO A 63 -2.57 8.56 0.91
N PHE A 64 -2.61 8.94 2.18
CA PHE A 64 -3.84 9.02 2.97
C PHE A 64 -4.77 10.11 2.42
N SER A 65 -5.59 9.72 1.45
CA SER A 65 -6.57 10.60 0.82
C SER A 65 -7.73 9.78 0.24
N PRO A 66 -8.99 10.20 0.47
CA PRO A 66 -10.15 9.37 0.17
C PRO A 66 -10.27 9.00 -1.32
N LYS A 67 -9.96 9.92 -2.25
CA LYS A 67 -10.13 9.65 -3.69
C LYS A 67 -9.18 8.57 -4.21
N ILE A 68 -7.90 8.64 -3.83
CA ILE A 68 -6.92 7.65 -4.28
C ILE A 68 -7.09 6.31 -3.57
N VAL A 69 -7.51 6.30 -2.30
CA VAL A 69 -7.80 5.07 -1.57
C VAL A 69 -9.02 4.37 -2.17
N ALA A 70 -10.10 5.10 -2.47
CA ALA A 70 -11.26 4.54 -3.17
C ALA A 70 -10.86 3.98 -4.55
N TYR A 71 -10.06 4.74 -5.30
CA TYR A 71 -9.52 4.28 -6.58
C TYR A 71 -8.69 3.00 -6.42
N ALA A 72 -7.88 2.87 -5.37
CA ALA A 72 -7.11 1.67 -5.06
C ALA A 72 -7.98 0.47 -4.69
N LEU A 73 -9.09 0.70 -3.99
CA LEU A 73 -10.06 -0.34 -3.64
C LEU A 73 -10.86 -0.82 -4.86
N GLU A 74 -11.06 0.01 -5.87
CA GLU A 74 -11.76 -0.38 -7.10
C GLU A 74 -10.83 -0.93 -8.19
N ASN A 75 -9.66 -0.32 -8.38
CA ASN A 75 -8.78 -0.53 -9.53
C ASN A 75 -7.45 -1.21 -9.17
N TYR A 76 -7.39 -1.97 -8.07
CA TYR A 76 -6.19 -2.72 -7.73
C TYR A 76 -5.88 -3.75 -8.81
N LYS A 77 -4.65 -3.67 -9.32
CA LYS A 77 -4.05 -4.70 -10.14
C LYS A 77 -2.76 -5.11 -9.46
N MET A 78 -2.72 -6.33 -8.96
CA MET A 78 -1.49 -6.92 -8.44
C MET A 78 -0.53 -7.06 -9.62
N GLN A 79 0.55 -6.28 -9.63
CA GLN A 79 1.61 -6.42 -10.62
C GLN A 79 2.68 -7.36 -10.07
N PRO A 80 3.09 -8.40 -10.81
CA PRO A 80 4.20 -9.23 -10.39
C PRO A 80 5.49 -8.43 -10.48
N ASN A 81 6.23 -8.36 -9.37
CA ASN A 81 7.63 -7.93 -9.28
C ASN A 81 7.95 -6.43 -9.18
N ASP A 82 7.04 -5.56 -8.75
CA ASP A 82 7.45 -4.18 -8.41
C ASP A 82 6.59 -3.55 -7.30
N ASP A 83 7.20 -2.66 -6.53
CA ASP A 83 6.53 -1.82 -5.53
C ASP A 83 5.69 -0.76 -6.27
N TYR A 84 4.45 -1.13 -6.56
CA TYR A 84 3.59 -0.38 -7.46
C TYR A 84 3.09 0.91 -6.79
N HIS A 85 3.41 2.04 -7.42
CA HIS A 85 2.76 3.32 -7.17
C HIS A 85 1.97 3.72 -8.41
N TYR A 86 0.87 4.44 -8.21
CA TYR A 86 0.11 4.97 -9.33
C TYR A 86 0.93 6.00 -10.10
N LYS A 87 0.77 6.03 -11.43
CA LYS A 87 1.34 7.09 -12.27
C LYS A 87 0.72 8.44 -11.92
N ASP A 88 1.48 9.52 -12.12
CA ASP A 88 1.01 10.89 -11.92
C ASP A 88 -0.27 11.23 -12.68
N GLU A 89 -0.51 10.60 -13.83
CA GLU A 89 -1.75 10.74 -14.61
C GLU A 89 -3.00 10.37 -13.82
N VAL A 90 -2.92 9.32 -12.99
CA VAL A 90 -4.02 8.89 -12.12
C VAL A 90 -4.30 9.95 -11.06
N TYR A 91 -3.24 10.49 -10.47
CA TYR A 91 -3.34 11.57 -9.48
C TYR A 91 -3.95 12.84 -10.10
N LYS A 92 -3.49 13.25 -11.29
CA LYS A 92 -4.07 14.39 -12.03
C LYS A 92 -5.55 14.18 -12.33
N ARG A 93 -5.94 12.99 -12.79
CA ARG A 93 -7.36 12.66 -13.07
C ARG A 93 -8.25 12.73 -11.82
N LEU A 94 -7.71 12.38 -10.66
CA LEU A 94 -8.42 12.48 -9.38
C LEU A 94 -8.42 13.90 -8.79
N GLY A 95 -7.73 14.84 -9.43
CA GLY A 95 -7.64 16.25 -9.03
C GLY A 95 -6.57 16.52 -7.98
N TYR A 96 -5.52 15.70 -7.92
CA TYR A 96 -4.30 16.04 -7.19
C TYR A 96 -3.36 16.82 -8.11
N THR A 97 -2.85 17.95 -7.60
CA THR A 97 -1.89 18.83 -8.29
C THR A 97 -0.45 18.34 -8.11
#